data_AF-A0A2G5H9Q4-F1
#
_entry.id   AF-A0A2G5H9Q4-F1
#
_cell.length_a   1.000
_cell.length_b   1.000
_cell.length_c   1.000
_cell.angle_alpha   90.00
_cell.angle_beta   90.00
_cell.angle_gamma   90.00
#
_symmetry.space_group_name_H-M   'P 1'
#
loop_
_entity.id
_entity.type
_entity.pdbx_description
1 polymer ?
#
loop_
_entity_poly.entity_id
_entity_poly.type
_entity_poly.pdbx_seq_one_letter_code
_entity_poly.pdbx_strand_id
1 'polypeptide(L)'
;MASNTISHTVQAKSDEATDSSDGTISLRNSLEGLRQELYDEIYRLTFTADAKVRVYTDEPTNLRYAIAMEYAPHPIYGPGAPQHKHMTRDERPPANLMAVSRRSRLQFAKSFFGQDSIIVLCGEYGVRELYKFIAPEHMPLLRLYVSEIFGTDNGEKWTRMTLHYIHPSPPPERIFLSGLEKAVKLEFGFETNDPCSSNYPKPA
;
A
#
# COMPACT_ATOMS: atom_id res chain seq x y z
N MET A 1 55.48 -36.36 28.49
CA MET A 1 54.96 -35.03 28.11
C MET A 1 53.45 -35.10 28.24
N ALA A 2 52.89 -34.30 29.15
CA ALA A 2 51.52 -34.42 29.63
C ALA A 2 50.55 -33.68 28.71
N SER A 3 49.45 -34.34 28.32
CA SER A 3 48.31 -33.73 27.63
C SER A 3 47.29 -33.27 28.65
N ASN A 4 47.15 -31.95 28.80
CA ASN A 4 46.05 -31.32 29.54
C ASN A 4 44.86 -31.16 28.60
N THR A 5 43.79 -31.92 28.83
CA THR A 5 42.50 -31.73 28.18
C THR A 5 41.63 -30.85 29.08
N ILE A 6 41.41 -29.59 28.67
CA ILE A 6 40.53 -28.64 29.37
C ILE A 6 39.10 -28.87 28.87
N SER A 7 38.23 -29.39 29.74
CA SER A 7 36.79 -29.44 29.53
C SER A 7 36.19 -28.06 29.74
N HIS A 8 35.74 -27.41 28.67
CA HIS A 8 34.86 -26.25 28.76
C HIS A 8 33.39 -26.71 28.82
N THR A 9 32.86 -26.81 30.04
CA THR A 9 31.43 -26.91 30.28
C THR A 9 30.81 -25.55 29.98
N VAL A 10 30.16 -25.43 28.83
CA VAL A 10 29.34 -24.25 28.49
C VAL A 10 28.08 -24.31 29.35
N GLN A 11 28.09 -23.51 30.42
CA GLN A 11 26.95 -23.30 31.29
C GLN A 11 25.91 -22.50 30.50
N ALA A 12 24.87 -23.18 30.03
CA ALA A 12 23.72 -22.56 29.38
C ALA A 12 23.04 -21.63 30.40
N LYS A 13 23.22 -20.33 30.19
CA LYS A 13 22.51 -19.28 30.91
C LYS A 13 21.04 -19.37 30.48
N SER A 14 20.19 -19.72 31.43
CA SER A 14 18.74 -19.70 31.26
C SER A 14 18.29 -18.26 31.06
N ASP A 15 17.86 -17.92 29.85
CA ASP A 15 17.16 -16.67 29.58
C ASP A 15 15.75 -16.75 30.18
N GLU A 16 15.64 -16.29 31.43
CA GLU A 16 14.36 -15.98 32.04
C GLU A 16 13.71 -14.80 31.30
N ALA A 17 12.55 -15.06 30.70
CA ALA A 17 11.69 -14.07 30.10
C ALA A 17 10.99 -13.25 31.19
N THR A 18 11.69 -12.27 31.76
CA THR A 18 11.16 -11.34 32.78
C THR A 18 11.58 -9.90 32.49
N ASP A 19 11.29 -9.35 31.31
CA ASP A 19 11.54 -7.90 31.12
C ASP A 19 10.69 -7.16 30.05
N SER A 20 9.52 -7.69 29.67
CA SER A 20 8.64 -6.97 28.73
C SER A 20 7.89 -5.80 29.39
N SER A 21 7.66 -5.86 30.71
CA SER A 21 6.87 -4.85 31.42
C SER A 21 7.67 -3.56 31.64
N ASP A 22 8.95 -3.67 31.99
CA ASP A 22 9.76 -2.51 32.39
C ASP A 22 10.08 -1.61 31.18
N GLY A 23 10.32 -2.22 30.02
CA GLY A 23 10.52 -1.48 28.77
C GLY A 23 9.34 -0.58 28.37
N THR A 24 8.10 -1.03 28.59
CA THR A 24 6.91 -0.21 28.27
C THR A 24 6.72 0.97 29.22
N ILE A 25 7.03 0.78 30.51
CA ILE A 25 6.97 1.83 31.53
C ILE A 25 8.05 2.87 31.27
N SER A 26 9.28 2.42 30.98
CA SER A 26 10.40 3.29 30.64
C SER A 26 10.13 4.13 29.38
N LEU A 27 9.58 3.52 28.33
CA LEU A 27 9.18 4.23 27.11
C LEU A 27 8.09 5.27 27.41
N ARG A 28 7.07 4.90 28.19
CA ARG A 28 5.99 5.81 28.56
C ARG A 28 6.52 7.03 29.30
N ASN A 29 7.35 6.82 30.33
CA ASN A 29 7.94 7.90 31.11
C ASN A 29 8.81 8.81 30.23
N SER A 30 9.55 8.23 29.27
CA SER A 30 10.34 8.99 28.30
C SER A 30 9.47 9.85 27.38
N LEU A 31 8.34 9.32 26.91
CA LEU A 31 7.39 10.04 26.07
C LEU A 31 6.65 11.17 26.83
N GLU A 32 6.29 10.93 28.10
CA GLU A 32 5.62 11.93 28.95
C GLU A 32 6.56 13.10 29.32
N GLY A 33 7.88 12.88 29.31
CA GLY A 33 8.88 13.93 29.53
C GLY A 33 9.27 14.75 28.30
N LEU A 34 8.76 14.42 27.10
CA LEU A 34 9.09 15.15 25.87
C LEU A 34 8.42 16.53 25.83
N ARG A 35 9.07 17.46 25.14
CA ARG A 35 8.40 18.72 24.75
C ARG A 35 7.27 18.40 23.79
N GLN A 36 6.17 19.14 23.90
CA GLN A 36 4.96 18.92 23.08
C GLN A 36 5.27 18.86 21.58
N GLU A 37 6.17 19.73 21.08
CA GLU A 37 6.58 19.75 19.67
C GLU A 37 7.18 18.42 19.20
N LEU A 38 8.00 17.78 20.04
CA LEU A 38 8.61 16.48 19.72
C LEU A 38 7.57 15.36 19.79
N TYR A 39 6.66 15.43 20.75
CA TYR A 39 5.55 14.49 20.83
C TYR A 39 4.67 14.55 19.59
N ASP A 40 4.30 15.77 19.17
CA ASP A 40 3.48 16.01 17.99
C ASP A 40 4.19 15.53 16.72
N GLU A 41 5.50 15.72 16.61
CA GLU A 41 6.28 15.24 15.48
C GLU A 41 6.37 13.70 15.45
N ILE A 42 6.63 13.04 16.58
CA ILE A 42 6.61 11.57 16.68
C ILE A 42 5.23 11.04 16.32
N TYR A 43 4.18 11.67 16.84
CA TYR A 43 2.80 11.30 16.55
C TYR A 43 2.50 11.45 15.05
N ARG A 44 2.91 12.56 14.44
CA ARG A 44 2.77 12.81 13.00
C ARG A 44 3.50 11.73 12.21
N LEU A 45 4.76 11.43 12.52
CA LEU A 45 5.54 10.42 11.82
C LEU A 45 4.96 9.00 11.98
N THR A 46 4.40 8.69 13.15
CA THR A 46 3.83 7.36 13.44
C THR A 46 2.52 7.12 12.71
N PHE A 47 1.66 8.15 12.61
CA PHE A 47 0.32 8.05 12.03
C PHE A 47 0.20 8.69 10.65
N THR A 48 1.33 8.84 9.94
CA THR A 48 1.37 9.26 8.54
C THR A 48 2.04 8.17 7.72
N ALA A 49 1.39 7.76 6.63
CA ALA A 49 1.99 6.87 5.66
C ALA A 49 2.81 7.66 4.63
N ASP A 50 3.87 7.05 4.10
CA ASP A 50 4.58 7.61 2.96
C ASP A 50 3.67 7.73 1.74
N ALA A 51 3.89 8.82 0.99
CA ALA A 51 3.30 9.06 -0.31
C ALA A 51 3.71 7.94 -1.28
N LYS A 52 2.72 7.18 -1.78
CA LYS A 52 2.96 6.04 -2.67
C LYS A 52 1.83 5.83 -3.68
N VAL A 53 2.18 5.21 -4.80
CA VAL A 53 1.27 4.56 -5.74
C VAL A 53 1.08 3.12 -5.29
N ARG A 54 -0.12 2.77 -4.83
CA ARG A 54 -0.48 1.42 -4.37
C ARG A 54 -1.30 0.74 -5.44
N VAL A 55 -0.73 -0.29 -6.04
CA VAL A 55 -1.40 -1.05 -7.10
C VAL A 55 -1.98 -2.32 -6.48
N TYR A 56 -3.29 -2.50 -6.59
CA TYR A 56 -3.97 -3.72 -6.20
C TYR A 56 -4.30 -4.53 -7.44
N THR A 57 -3.67 -5.70 -7.53
CA THR A 57 -3.79 -6.61 -8.68
C THR A 57 -4.51 -7.90 -8.29
N ASP A 58 -5.05 -8.59 -9.29
CA ASP A 58 -5.49 -9.98 -9.11
C ASP A 58 -4.28 -10.85 -8.71
N GLU A 59 -4.52 -11.86 -7.87
CA GLU A 59 -3.51 -12.72 -7.24
C GLU A 59 -2.37 -13.19 -8.18
N PRO A 60 -1.20 -13.57 -7.62
CA PRO A 60 -0.08 -14.13 -8.39
C PRO A 60 -0.44 -15.39 -9.21
N THR A 61 -1.54 -16.06 -8.86
CA THR A 61 -2.03 -17.27 -9.52
C THR A 61 -2.59 -16.98 -10.92
N ASN A 62 -3.28 -15.86 -11.10
CA ASN A 62 -3.70 -15.38 -12.42
C ASN A 62 -2.63 -14.55 -13.13
N LEU A 63 -1.66 -14.00 -12.39
CA LEU A 63 -0.47 -13.39 -12.97
C LEU A 63 0.31 -14.40 -13.84
N ARG A 64 0.38 -15.68 -13.45
CA ARG A 64 0.95 -16.74 -14.31
C ARG A 64 0.15 -16.96 -15.59
N TYR A 65 -1.17 -16.82 -15.55
CA TYR A 65 -2.04 -16.92 -16.73
C TYR A 65 -1.99 -15.65 -17.60
N ALA A 66 -1.89 -14.47 -16.99
CA ALA A 66 -1.77 -13.18 -17.68
C ALA A 66 -0.36 -12.91 -18.22
N ILE A 67 0.69 -13.52 -17.65
CA ILE A 67 2.05 -13.54 -18.21
C ILE A 67 2.13 -14.56 -19.35
N ALA A 68 1.39 -15.67 -19.26
CA ALA A 68 1.32 -16.68 -20.33
C ALA A 68 0.46 -16.24 -21.53
N MET A 69 -0.51 -15.36 -21.31
CA MET A 69 -1.26 -14.71 -22.38
C MET A 69 -0.53 -13.43 -22.80
N GLU A 70 -0.18 -13.36 -24.07
CA GLU A 70 0.54 -12.33 -24.82
C GLU A 70 -0.14 -10.94 -24.83
N TYR A 71 -0.73 -10.49 -23.72
CA TYR A 71 -1.28 -9.15 -23.56
C TYR A 71 -0.26 -8.31 -22.80
N ALA A 72 0.18 -7.25 -23.46
CA ALA A 72 1.38 -6.49 -23.14
C ALA A 72 1.53 -6.18 -21.64
N PRO A 73 2.65 -6.56 -21.00
CA PRO A 73 2.92 -6.10 -19.64
C PRO A 73 2.87 -4.58 -19.62
N HIS A 74 1.91 -3.99 -18.91
CA HIS A 74 1.82 -2.54 -18.80
C HIS A 74 3.17 -2.01 -18.32
N PRO A 75 3.85 -1.12 -19.07
CA PRO A 75 5.27 -0.81 -18.85
C PRO A 75 5.54 -0.20 -17.46
N ILE A 76 4.52 0.41 -16.86
CA ILE A 76 4.62 1.11 -15.58
C ILE A 76 4.13 0.29 -14.39
N TYR A 77 3.09 -0.56 -14.55
CA TYR A 77 2.39 -1.20 -13.42
C TYR A 77 2.25 -2.71 -13.56
N GLY A 78 2.54 -3.26 -14.75
CA GLY A 78 2.46 -4.69 -15.03
C GLY A 78 3.52 -5.47 -14.25
N PRO A 79 3.39 -6.80 -14.14
CA PRO A 79 4.23 -7.62 -13.26
C PRO A 79 5.73 -7.47 -13.51
N GLY A 80 6.15 -7.24 -14.76
CA GLY A 80 7.53 -6.97 -15.17
C GLY A 80 7.96 -5.50 -15.17
N ALA A 81 7.08 -4.57 -14.79
CA ALA A 81 7.42 -3.15 -14.69
C ALA A 81 8.50 -2.93 -13.61
N PRO A 82 9.43 -1.96 -13.82
CA PRO A 82 10.45 -1.63 -12.84
C PRO A 82 9.82 -1.36 -11.47
N GLN A 83 10.37 -1.97 -10.41
CA GLN A 83 9.99 -1.60 -9.05
C GLN A 83 10.47 -0.17 -8.78
N HIS A 84 9.51 0.73 -8.82
CA HIS A 84 9.70 2.13 -8.51
C HIS A 84 9.68 2.36 -7.00
N LYS A 85 10.55 3.24 -6.49
CA LYS A 85 10.69 3.53 -5.05
C LYS A 85 9.36 3.93 -4.37
N HIS A 86 8.50 4.62 -5.10
CA HIS A 86 7.20 5.10 -4.60
C HIS A 86 6.04 4.19 -4.99
N MET A 87 6.29 3.00 -5.54
CA MET A 87 5.25 2.08 -5.96
C MET A 87 5.28 0.82 -5.11
N THR A 88 4.12 0.42 -4.61
CA THR A 88 3.93 -0.82 -3.87
C THR A 88 2.78 -1.61 -4.48
N ARG A 89 2.90 -2.94 -4.42
CA ARG A 89 1.85 -3.86 -4.86
C ARG A 89 1.21 -4.52 -3.66
N ASP A 90 -0.11 -4.54 -3.64
CA ASP A 90 -0.93 -5.20 -2.63
C ASP A 90 -0.52 -4.83 -1.18
N GLU A 91 -0.05 -3.60 -0.98
CA GLU A 91 0.37 -3.10 0.32
C GLU A 91 -0.86 -3.02 1.23
N ARG A 92 -0.83 -3.79 2.32
CA ARG A 92 -1.89 -3.78 3.33
C ARG A 92 -1.61 -2.71 4.38
N PRO A 93 -2.64 -2.01 4.88
CA PRO A 93 -2.46 -1.16 6.03
C PRO A 93 -1.98 -2.01 7.24
N PRO A 94 -1.10 -1.47 8.10
CA PRO A 94 -0.65 -2.16 9.30
C PRO A 94 -1.80 -2.72 10.15
N ALA A 95 -1.75 -4.00 10.51
CA ALA A 95 -2.83 -4.68 11.23
C ALA A 95 -3.16 -4.03 12.60
N ASN A 96 -2.15 -3.41 13.21
CA ASN A 96 -2.27 -2.70 14.48
C ASN A 96 -2.99 -1.34 14.38
N LEU A 97 -3.38 -0.87 13.19
CA LEU A 97 -4.21 0.33 13.07
C LEU A 97 -5.54 0.19 13.80
N MET A 98 -6.06 -1.01 13.98
CA MET A 98 -7.30 -1.22 14.74
C MET A 98 -7.12 -1.02 16.25
N ALA A 99 -5.88 -1.05 16.76
CA ALA A 99 -5.56 -0.86 18.16
C ALA A 99 -5.39 0.62 18.57
N VAL A 100 -5.45 1.56 17.62
CA VAL A 100 -5.22 2.99 17.91
C VAL A 100 -6.50 3.80 17.92
N SER A 101 -6.42 5.01 18.48
CA SER A 101 -7.57 5.91 18.61
C SER A 101 -8.22 6.19 17.25
N ARG A 102 -9.54 6.48 17.24
CA ARG A 102 -10.27 6.85 16.02
C ARG A 102 -9.62 8.03 15.27
N ARG A 103 -9.11 9.01 16.01
CA ARG A 103 -8.41 10.18 15.44
C ARG A 103 -7.11 9.76 14.74
N SER A 104 -6.29 8.93 15.39
CA SER A 104 -5.06 8.40 14.81
C SER A 104 -5.32 7.57 13.56
N ARG A 105 -6.36 6.72 13.59
CA ARG A 105 -6.78 5.92 12.42
C ARG A 105 -7.13 6.79 11.23
N LEU A 106 -7.92 7.84 11.47
CA LEU A 106 -8.32 8.77 10.41
C LEU A 106 -7.11 9.53 9.84
N GLN A 107 -6.16 9.94 10.68
CA GLN A 107 -4.94 10.59 10.20
C GLN A 107 -4.09 9.67 9.33
N PHE A 108 -3.91 8.42 9.73
CA PHE A 108 -3.24 7.43 8.90
C PHE A 108 -4.00 7.16 7.61
N ALA A 109 -5.32 6.97 7.68
CA ALA A 109 -6.14 6.71 6.50
C ALA A 109 -6.06 7.86 5.48
N LYS A 110 -6.01 9.12 5.94
CA LYS A 110 -5.86 10.29 5.05
C LYS A 110 -4.56 10.26 4.25
N SER A 111 -3.45 9.89 4.88
CA SER A 111 -2.14 9.82 4.19
C SER A 111 -2.01 8.55 3.35
N PHE A 112 -2.53 7.40 3.82
CA PHE A 112 -2.44 6.11 3.13
C PHE A 112 -3.37 5.99 1.92
N PHE A 113 -4.63 6.44 2.04
CA PHE A 113 -5.64 6.32 0.99
C PHE A 113 -5.84 7.60 0.18
N GLY A 114 -5.45 8.76 0.74
CA GLY A 114 -5.85 10.07 0.26
C GLY A 114 -4.72 10.95 -0.25
N GLN A 115 -4.57 12.14 0.35
CA GLN A 115 -3.92 13.34 -0.25
C GLN A 115 -2.59 13.08 -0.95
N ASP A 116 -1.78 12.18 -0.40
CA ASP A 116 -0.42 11.93 -0.86
C ASP A 116 -0.25 10.58 -1.57
N SER A 117 -1.34 9.85 -1.76
CA SER A 117 -1.32 8.48 -2.26
C SER A 117 -2.24 8.30 -3.47
N ILE A 118 -1.85 7.40 -4.36
CA ILE A 118 -2.66 7.01 -5.52
C ILE A 118 -2.98 5.54 -5.36
N ILE A 119 -4.26 5.18 -5.45
CA ILE A 119 -4.68 3.79 -5.45
C ILE A 119 -5.04 3.40 -6.87
N VAL A 120 -4.34 2.40 -7.40
CA VAL A 120 -4.59 1.86 -8.74
C VAL A 120 -5.24 0.49 -8.58
N LEU A 121 -6.46 0.35 -9.12
CA LEU A 121 -7.22 -0.89 -9.12
C LEU A 121 -7.12 -1.54 -10.49
N CYS A 122 -6.59 -2.75 -10.52
CA CYS A 122 -6.44 -3.51 -11.75
C CYS A 122 -7.51 -4.62 -11.81
N GLY A 123 -8.60 -4.35 -12.53
CA GLY A 123 -9.74 -5.26 -12.67
C GLY A 123 -10.61 -5.41 -11.42
N GLU A 124 -11.59 -6.31 -11.47
CA GLU A 124 -12.58 -6.53 -10.39
C GLU A 124 -11.93 -7.02 -9.08
N TYR A 125 -10.89 -7.83 -9.18
CA TYR A 125 -10.22 -8.39 -8.01
C TYR A 125 -9.47 -7.34 -7.20
N GLY A 126 -8.81 -6.38 -7.86
CA GLY A 126 -8.17 -5.26 -7.16
C GLY A 126 -9.17 -4.48 -6.30
N VAL A 127 -10.41 -4.32 -6.80
CA VAL A 127 -11.52 -3.72 -6.05
C VAL A 127 -11.83 -4.56 -4.81
N ARG A 128 -12.04 -5.88 -4.97
CA ARG A 128 -12.33 -6.80 -3.86
C ARG A 128 -11.21 -6.81 -2.81
N GLU A 129 -9.95 -6.80 -3.22
CA GLU A 129 -8.80 -6.76 -2.31
C GLU A 129 -8.76 -5.45 -1.51
N LEU A 130 -8.92 -4.30 -2.17
CA LEU A 130 -8.99 -3.01 -1.47
C LEU A 130 -10.11 -3.01 -0.41
N TYR A 131 -11.28 -3.55 -0.76
CA TYR A 131 -12.43 -3.57 0.14
C TYR A 131 -12.25 -4.43 1.39
N LYS A 132 -11.42 -5.48 1.35
CA LYS A 132 -11.16 -6.30 2.55
C LYS A 132 -10.55 -5.51 3.70
N PHE A 133 -9.90 -4.39 3.41
CA PHE A 133 -9.09 -3.65 4.39
C PHE A 133 -9.53 -2.20 4.60
N ILE A 134 -10.46 -1.69 3.79
CA ILE A 134 -10.92 -0.31 3.93
C ILE A 134 -12.19 -0.22 4.78
N ALA A 135 -12.15 0.64 5.80
CA ALA A 135 -13.35 0.97 6.56
C ALA A 135 -14.27 1.89 5.73
N PRO A 136 -15.60 1.78 5.87
CA PRO A 136 -16.56 2.66 5.18
C PRO A 136 -16.25 4.15 5.30
N GLU A 137 -15.81 4.58 6.49
CA GLU A 137 -15.45 5.98 6.78
C GLU A 137 -14.20 6.48 6.05
N HIS A 138 -13.38 5.59 5.48
CA HIS A 138 -12.20 5.93 4.70
C HIS A 138 -12.47 5.98 3.20
N MET A 139 -13.60 5.44 2.72
CA MET A 139 -13.96 5.44 1.29
C MET A 139 -13.89 6.83 0.63
N PRO A 140 -14.38 7.92 1.24
CA PRO A 140 -14.31 9.25 0.63
C PRO A 140 -12.89 9.80 0.49
N LEU A 141 -11.91 9.20 1.17
CA LEU A 141 -10.51 9.62 1.09
C LEU A 141 -9.82 9.08 -0.16
N LEU A 142 -10.37 8.04 -0.78
CA LEU A 142 -9.69 7.33 -1.85
C LEU A 142 -9.51 8.20 -3.10
N ARG A 143 -8.27 8.20 -3.60
CA ARG A 143 -7.94 8.68 -4.95
C ARG A 143 -7.72 7.49 -5.88
N LEU A 144 -8.82 7.00 -6.47
CA LEU A 144 -8.85 5.77 -7.26
C LEU A 144 -8.56 6.02 -8.73
N TYR A 145 -7.66 5.22 -9.29
CA TYR A 145 -7.50 5.04 -10.72
C TYR A 145 -7.83 3.60 -11.07
N VAL A 146 -8.64 3.40 -12.09
CA VAL A 146 -9.00 2.06 -12.56
C VAL A 146 -8.23 1.81 -13.83
N SER A 147 -7.34 0.82 -13.79
CA SER A 147 -6.60 0.36 -14.96
C SER A 147 -7.24 -0.92 -15.47
N GLU A 148 -7.68 -0.91 -16.71
CA GLU A 148 -8.04 -2.13 -17.40
C GLU A 148 -6.78 -2.86 -17.85
N ILE A 149 -6.52 -4.03 -17.26
CA ILE A 149 -5.43 -4.91 -17.72
C ILE A 149 -5.73 -5.48 -19.11
N PHE A 150 -7.01 -5.60 -19.47
CA PHE A 150 -7.45 -6.31 -20.68
C PHE A 150 -7.89 -5.40 -21.83
N GLY A 151 -7.83 -4.06 -21.68
CA GLY A 151 -8.16 -3.10 -22.75
C GLY A 151 -9.54 -3.32 -23.39
N THR A 152 -10.54 -3.73 -22.61
CA THR A 152 -11.90 -3.97 -23.10
C THR A 152 -12.82 -2.96 -22.44
N ASP A 153 -13.44 -2.07 -23.23
CA ASP A 153 -14.33 -0.94 -22.80
C ASP A 153 -15.36 -1.23 -21.68
N ASN A 154 -15.58 -2.50 -21.32
CA ASN A 154 -16.48 -2.92 -20.26
C ASN A 154 -15.88 -2.90 -18.85
N GLY A 155 -14.56 -2.88 -18.68
CA GLY A 155 -13.92 -3.01 -17.37
C GLY A 155 -14.20 -1.83 -16.42
N GLU A 156 -14.31 -0.61 -16.93
CA GLU A 156 -14.78 0.55 -16.15
C GLU A 156 -16.18 0.29 -15.61
N LYS A 157 -17.13 -0.03 -16.50
CA LYS A 157 -18.54 -0.20 -16.13
C LYS A 157 -18.68 -1.28 -15.06
N TRP A 158 -17.97 -2.39 -15.23
CA TRP A 158 -17.90 -3.45 -14.22
C TRP A 158 -17.30 -2.95 -12.91
N THR A 159 -16.18 -2.23 -12.95
CA THR A 159 -15.55 -1.70 -11.73
C THR A 159 -16.48 -0.75 -10.98
N ARG A 160 -17.16 0.16 -11.68
CA ARG A 160 -18.14 1.08 -11.07
C ARG A 160 -19.36 0.35 -10.52
N MET A 161 -19.88 -0.63 -11.25
CA MET A 161 -20.96 -1.50 -10.76
C MET A 161 -20.54 -2.26 -9.51
N THR A 162 -19.33 -2.82 -9.50
CA THR A 162 -18.77 -3.55 -8.35
C THR A 162 -18.56 -2.63 -7.16
N LEU A 163 -18.00 -1.43 -7.35
CA LEU A 163 -17.87 -0.42 -6.29
C LEU A 163 -19.24 -0.05 -5.69
N HIS A 164 -20.26 0.12 -6.55
CA HIS A 164 -21.62 0.45 -6.12
C HIS A 164 -22.34 -0.73 -5.44
N TYR A 165 -22.09 -1.95 -5.90
CA TYR A 165 -22.68 -3.16 -5.32
C TYR A 165 -22.08 -3.47 -3.94
N ILE A 166 -20.75 -3.31 -3.80
CA ILE A 166 -20.03 -3.62 -2.56
C ILE A 166 -20.28 -2.54 -1.50
N HIS A 167 -20.55 -1.29 -1.90
CA HIS A 167 -20.73 -0.21 -0.94
C HIS A 167 -21.92 0.70 -1.29
N PRO A 168 -22.88 0.91 -0.37
CA PRO A 168 -24.07 1.73 -0.61
C PRO A 168 -23.77 3.24 -0.67
N SER A 169 -22.58 3.67 -0.22
CA SER A 169 -22.16 5.05 -0.44
C SER A 169 -21.83 5.29 -1.90
N PRO A 170 -22.00 6.51 -2.42
CA PRO A 170 -21.48 6.85 -3.73
C PRO A 170 -19.98 6.49 -3.78
N PRO A 171 -19.50 5.97 -4.93
CA PRO A 171 -18.07 5.78 -5.12
C PRO A 171 -17.35 7.13 -4.92
N PRO A 172 -16.06 7.11 -4.55
CA PRO A 172 -15.30 8.34 -4.41
C PRO A 172 -15.45 9.18 -5.67
N GLU A 173 -15.57 10.51 -5.50
CA GLU A 173 -15.88 11.49 -6.54
C GLU A 173 -14.87 11.48 -7.71
N ARG A 174 -13.72 10.82 -7.51
CA ARG A 174 -12.58 10.78 -8.42
C ARG A 174 -12.19 9.34 -8.73
N ILE A 175 -12.92 8.71 -9.65
CA ILE A 175 -12.44 7.55 -10.40
C ILE A 175 -11.85 8.10 -11.69
N PHE A 176 -10.52 8.06 -11.81
CA PHE A 176 -9.84 8.50 -13.02
C PHE A 176 -9.47 7.29 -13.88
N LEU A 177 -9.76 7.40 -15.17
CA LEU A 177 -9.54 6.35 -16.17
C LEU A 177 -8.35 6.65 -17.07
N SER A 178 -7.93 7.91 -17.07
CA SER A 178 -6.83 8.43 -17.87
C SER A 178 -6.07 9.47 -17.07
N GLY A 179 -4.84 9.74 -17.49
CA GLY A 179 -3.97 10.69 -16.80
C GLY A 179 -3.34 10.13 -15.54
N LEU A 180 -3.42 8.81 -15.30
CA LEU A 180 -2.64 8.14 -14.26
C LEU A 180 -1.15 8.41 -14.49
N GLU A 181 -0.66 8.24 -15.71
CA GLU A 181 0.73 8.47 -16.09
C GLU A 181 1.12 9.93 -15.82
N LYS A 182 0.23 10.87 -16.13
CA LYS A 182 0.44 12.29 -15.88
C LYS A 182 0.47 12.61 -14.39
N ALA A 183 -0.45 12.07 -13.60
CA ALA A 183 -0.51 12.26 -12.15
C ALA A 183 0.70 11.63 -11.46
N VAL A 184 1.05 10.41 -11.86
CA VAL A 184 2.21 9.66 -11.38
C VAL A 184 3.50 10.40 -11.75
N LYS A 185 3.64 10.88 -12.99
CA LYS A 185 4.76 11.74 -13.40
C LYS A 185 4.85 13.04 -12.60
N LEU A 186 3.73 13.75 -12.44
CA LEU A 186 3.68 15.04 -11.78
C LEU A 186 4.00 14.95 -10.28
N GLU A 187 3.42 13.96 -9.59
CA GLU A 187 3.49 13.87 -8.13
C GLU A 187 4.69 13.08 -7.63
N PHE A 188 5.15 12.11 -8.41
CA PHE A 188 6.22 11.19 -8.00
C PHE A 188 7.45 11.22 -8.93
N GLY A 189 7.46 12.12 -9.92
CA GLY A 189 8.62 12.34 -10.80
C GLY A 189 8.89 11.20 -11.78
N PHE A 190 7.90 10.37 -12.08
CA PHE A 190 8.07 9.25 -13.00
C PHE A 190 8.18 9.71 -14.45
N GLU A 191 9.39 9.64 -15.00
CA GLU A 191 9.61 9.79 -16.44
C GLU A 191 9.41 8.46 -17.14
N THR A 192 8.32 8.34 -17.89
CA THR A 192 8.14 7.23 -18.82
C THR A 192 8.96 7.51 -20.07
N ASN A 193 10.07 6.80 -20.24
CA ASN A 193 10.71 6.67 -21.55
C ASN A 193 9.89 5.68 -22.37
N ASP A 194 8.66 6.05 -22.73
CA ASP A 194 7.75 5.16 -23.44
C ASP A 194 7.65 5.53 -24.92
N PRO A 195 8.42 4.88 -25.81
CA PRO A 195 8.28 5.05 -27.26
C PRO A 195 6.94 4.51 -27.80
N CYS A 196 6.13 3.80 -26.99
CA CYS A 196 4.87 3.20 -27.43
C CYS A 196 3.65 4.13 -27.38
N SER A 197 3.76 5.34 -26.82
CA SER A 197 2.65 6.30 -26.76
C SER A 197 2.15 6.80 -28.13
N SER A 198 2.86 6.49 -29.23
CA SER A 198 2.44 6.84 -30.59
C SER A 198 1.50 5.82 -31.25
N ASN A 199 1.28 4.64 -30.68
CA ASN A 199 0.63 3.52 -31.38
C ASN A 199 -0.80 3.19 -30.90
N TYR A 200 -1.36 3.93 -29.96
CA TYR A 200 -2.79 3.79 -29.68
C TYR A 200 -3.59 4.46 -30.81
N PRO A 201 -4.44 3.72 -31.55
CA PRO A 201 -5.29 4.32 -32.55
C PRO A 201 -6.20 5.34 -31.86
N LYS A 202 -6.16 6.59 -32.36
CA LYS A 202 -7.10 7.61 -31.89
C LYS A 202 -8.52 7.12 -32.20
N PRO A 203 -9.47 7.25 -31.24
CA PRO A 203 -10.86 6.97 -31.54
C PRO A 203 -11.31 7.87 -32.68
N ALA A 204 -11.94 7.25 -33.68
CA ALA A 204 -12.46 7.89 -34.88
C ALA A 204 -13.67 8.79 -34.57
#